data_AF-A0A2S7EML5-F1
#
_entry.id   AF-A0A2S7EML5-F1
#
_cell.length_a   1.000
_cell.length_b   1.000
_cell.length_c   1.000
_cell.angle_alpha   90.00
_cell.angle_beta   90.00
_cell.angle_gamma   90.00
#
_symmetry.space_group_name_H-M   'P 1'
#
loop_
_entity.id
_entity.type
_entity.pdbx_description
1 polymer ?
#
loop_
_entity_poly.entity_id
_entity_poly.type
_entity_poly.pdbx_seq_one_letter_code
_entity_poly.pdbx_strand_id
1 'polypeptide(L)'
;MLKQEAVSVMVAVAETTAENGALQVDREFACGRTLLPHAHGQLVDACSMSWEALYLLPGDAVVFSAFLPHRSSPDRSRSHRRAVFLSYNASEEGNLRDVYFAYKRRVFRTEVERGDTAAVAGWRSRLARERL
;
A
#
# COMPACT_ATOMS: atom_id res chain seq x y z
N MET A 1 -16.42 17.92 -2.22
CA MET A 1 -14.98 18.25 -2.12
C MET A 1 -14.44 17.67 -0.83
N LEU A 2 -13.34 16.94 -0.88
CA LEU A 2 -12.70 16.32 0.30
C LEU A 2 -12.29 17.39 1.31
N LYS A 3 -12.80 17.29 2.54
CA LYS A 3 -12.50 18.20 3.66
C LYS A 3 -11.23 17.80 4.43
N GLN A 4 -10.79 16.55 4.27
CA GLN A 4 -9.63 15.98 4.92
C GLN A 4 -8.73 15.36 3.86
N GLU A 5 -7.42 15.39 4.10
CA GLU A 5 -6.42 14.79 3.24
C GLU A 5 -5.48 13.93 4.08
N ALA A 6 -5.17 12.76 3.55
CA ALA A 6 -4.11 11.90 4.06
C ALA A 6 -3.17 11.59 2.90
N VAL A 7 -1.90 11.36 3.21
CA VAL A 7 -0.85 11.11 2.24
C VAL A 7 -0.25 9.75 2.48
N SER A 8 -0.08 8.99 1.41
CA SER A 8 0.68 7.74 1.41
C SER A 8 2.05 7.98 0.80
N VAL A 9 3.08 7.43 1.45
CA VAL A 9 4.44 7.37 0.93
C VAL A 9 4.77 5.91 0.69
N MET A 10 5.12 5.56 -0.53
CA MET A 10 5.67 4.26 -0.90
C MET A 10 7.17 4.42 -1.11
N VAL A 11 7.98 3.69 -0.35
CA VAL A 11 9.43 3.58 -0.56
C VAL A 11 9.72 2.21 -1.17
N ALA A 12 10.31 2.18 -2.36
CA ALA A 12 10.69 0.95 -3.03
C ALA A 12 11.91 0.31 -2.34
N VAL A 13 11.78 -0.94 -1.92
CA VAL A 13 12.88 -1.76 -1.36
C VAL A 13 13.42 -2.74 -2.41
N ALA A 14 12.61 -3.04 -3.42
CA ALA A 14 13.00 -3.75 -4.61
C ALA A 14 12.46 -3.00 -5.84
N GLU A 15 13.09 -3.23 -6.98
CA GLU A 15 12.66 -2.65 -8.25
C GLU A 15 11.20 -3.00 -8.56
N THR A 16 10.44 -2.05 -9.10
CA THR A 16 9.07 -2.28 -9.58
C THR A 16 9.05 -2.24 -11.10
N THR A 17 8.49 -3.29 -11.71
CA THR A 17 8.45 -3.46 -13.17
C THR A 17 7.03 -3.85 -13.63
N ALA A 18 6.81 -3.91 -14.94
CA ALA A 18 5.55 -4.36 -15.50
C ALA A 18 5.25 -5.82 -15.10
N GLU A 19 6.28 -6.66 -15.08
CA GLU A 19 6.20 -8.11 -14.87
C GLU A 19 5.94 -8.45 -13.40
N ASN A 20 6.54 -7.69 -12.48
CA ASN A 20 6.33 -7.89 -11.05
C ASN A 20 5.13 -7.13 -10.49
N GLY A 21 4.32 -6.51 -11.35
CA GLY A 21 3.03 -5.91 -11.01
C GLY A 21 3.12 -4.56 -10.30
N ALA A 22 4.01 -3.66 -10.75
CA ALA A 22 4.17 -2.30 -10.23
C ALA A 22 2.84 -1.60 -9.83
N LEU A 23 2.93 -0.73 -8.82
CA LEU A 23 1.80 0.12 -8.43
C LEU A 23 1.38 0.96 -9.63
N GLN A 24 0.08 0.98 -9.91
CA GLN A 24 -0.53 1.79 -10.94
C GLN A 24 -1.43 2.83 -10.31
N VAL A 25 -1.39 4.05 -10.85
CA VAL A 25 -2.22 5.18 -10.40
C VAL A 25 -2.94 5.80 -11.58
N ASP A 26 -4.05 6.48 -11.32
CA ASP A 26 -4.65 7.36 -12.31
C ASP A 26 -4.07 8.78 -12.16
N ARG A 27 -3.15 9.17 -13.05
CA ARG A 27 -2.51 10.50 -13.01
C ARG A 27 -3.46 11.63 -13.38
N GLU A 28 -4.46 11.38 -14.20
CA GLU A 28 -5.44 12.42 -14.58
C GLU A 28 -6.38 12.71 -13.41
N PHE A 29 -6.70 11.68 -12.62
CA PHE A 29 -7.50 11.83 -11.40
C PHE A 29 -6.75 12.53 -10.25
N ALA A 30 -5.41 12.59 -10.30
CA ALA A 30 -4.61 13.30 -9.30
C ALA A 30 -4.98 14.80 -9.17
N CYS A 31 -5.67 15.37 -10.16
CA CYS A 31 -6.12 16.77 -10.16
C CYS A 31 -7.52 16.99 -9.56
N GLY A 32 -8.30 15.94 -9.26
CA GLY A 32 -9.67 16.05 -8.76
C GLY A 32 -9.80 15.72 -7.27
N ARG A 33 -10.04 16.71 -6.40
CA ARG A 33 -10.36 16.49 -4.96
C ARG A 33 -11.76 15.90 -4.72
N THR A 34 -12.20 15.00 -5.59
CA THR A 34 -13.51 14.34 -5.56
C THR A 34 -13.34 12.92 -5.06
N LEU A 35 -14.07 12.57 -4.01
CA LEU A 35 -14.09 11.20 -3.51
C LEU A 35 -14.86 10.33 -4.50
N LEU A 36 -14.19 9.33 -5.06
CA LEU A 36 -14.83 8.39 -5.96
C LEU A 36 -15.79 7.46 -5.20
N PRO A 37 -16.87 6.98 -5.86
CA PRO A 37 -17.71 5.93 -5.33
C PRO A 37 -16.86 4.69 -4.99
N HIS A 38 -16.90 4.28 -3.72
CA HIS A 38 -16.16 3.14 -3.22
C HIS A 38 -16.99 2.36 -2.19
N ALA A 39 -16.73 1.07 -2.08
CA ALA A 39 -17.29 0.19 -1.06
C ALA A 39 -16.13 -0.58 -0.40
N HIS A 40 -16.08 -0.59 0.92
CA HIS A 40 -15.03 -1.29 1.69
C HIS A 40 -13.59 -0.94 1.28
N GLY A 41 -13.35 0.30 0.82
CA GLY A 41 -12.04 0.75 0.35
C GLY A 41 -11.67 0.34 -1.08
N GLN A 42 -12.63 -0.18 -1.85
CA GLN A 42 -12.45 -0.51 -3.26
C GLN A 42 -13.37 0.37 -4.13
N LEU A 43 -12.87 0.80 -5.29
CA LEU A 43 -13.69 1.54 -6.25
C LEU A 43 -14.86 0.69 -6.73
N VAL A 44 -16.04 1.31 -6.85
CA VAL A 44 -17.24 0.64 -7.40
C VAL A 44 -17.13 0.49 -8.91
N ASP A 45 -16.55 1.49 -9.58
CA ASP A 45 -16.26 1.46 -11.02
C ASP A 45 -14.87 2.06 -11.27
N ALA A 46 -14.05 1.32 -12.01
CA ALA A 46 -12.70 1.68 -12.40
C ALA A 46 -12.52 1.73 -13.94
N CYS A 47 -13.59 1.57 -14.71
CA CYS A 47 -13.55 1.51 -16.18
C CYS A 47 -13.10 2.82 -16.83
N SER A 48 -13.30 3.95 -16.14
CA SER A 48 -12.93 5.28 -16.63
C SER A 48 -11.51 5.72 -16.25
N MET A 49 -10.72 4.86 -15.59
CA MET A 49 -9.42 5.24 -15.05
C MET A 49 -8.28 5.03 -16.05
N SER A 50 -7.42 6.04 -16.16
CA SER A 50 -6.22 6.03 -17.01
C SER A 50 -5.01 5.53 -16.20
N TRP A 51 -4.88 4.20 -16.08
CA TRP A 51 -3.86 3.57 -15.23
C TRP A 51 -2.45 3.70 -15.79
N GLU A 52 -1.57 4.36 -15.04
CA GLU A 52 -0.13 4.46 -15.32
C GLU A 52 0.68 3.73 -14.25
N ALA A 53 1.62 2.88 -14.67
CA ALA A 53 2.51 2.15 -13.78
C ALA A 53 3.66 3.02 -13.27
N LEU A 54 4.01 2.84 -12.00
CA LEU A 54 5.15 3.48 -11.35
C LEU A 54 6.31 2.50 -11.28
N TYR A 55 7.26 2.65 -12.20
CA TYR A 55 8.52 1.90 -12.20
C TYR A 55 9.57 2.64 -11.38
N LEU A 56 10.06 1.97 -10.34
CA LEU A 56 10.87 2.54 -9.27
C LEU A 56 12.06 1.63 -9.03
N LEU A 57 13.22 2.22 -8.77
CA LEU A 57 14.40 1.51 -8.31
C LEU A 57 14.40 1.44 -6.77
N PRO A 58 15.16 0.50 -6.17
CA PRO A 58 15.34 0.48 -4.72
C PRO A 58 15.85 1.82 -4.19
N GLY A 59 15.16 2.39 -3.20
CA GLY A 59 15.44 3.69 -2.62
C GLY A 59 14.54 4.83 -3.14
N ASP A 60 13.89 4.65 -4.30
CA ASP A 60 12.93 5.63 -4.80
C ASP A 60 11.71 5.70 -3.89
N ALA A 61 11.17 6.91 -3.74
CA ALA A 61 9.95 7.17 -2.98
C ALA A 61 8.91 7.89 -3.83
N VAL A 62 7.66 7.43 -3.75
CA VAL A 62 6.51 8.12 -4.34
C VAL A 62 5.59 8.58 -3.22
N VAL A 63 5.21 9.85 -3.29
CA VAL A 63 4.25 10.47 -2.38
C VAL A 63 2.97 10.71 -3.16
N PHE A 64 1.83 10.24 -2.64
CA PHE A 64 0.54 10.38 -3.30
C PHE A 64 -0.59 10.55 -2.28
N SER A 65 -1.68 11.20 -2.71
CA SER A 65 -2.88 11.31 -1.88
C SER A 65 -3.43 9.93 -1.55
N ALA A 66 -3.83 9.69 -0.31
CA ALA A 66 -4.46 8.44 0.11
C ALA A 66 -5.79 8.17 -0.61
N PHE A 67 -6.37 9.20 -1.24
CA PHE A 67 -7.58 9.11 -2.07
C PHE A 67 -7.28 8.92 -3.56
N LEU A 68 -6.01 8.95 -3.97
CA LEU A 68 -5.64 8.69 -5.36
C LEU A 68 -6.01 7.23 -5.70
N PRO A 69 -6.79 6.99 -6.77
CA PRO A 69 -7.01 5.66 -7.31
C PRO A 69 -5.69 4.96 -7.56
N HIS A 70 -5.48 3.82 -6.92
CA HIS A 70 -4.29 3.02 -7.12
C HIS A 70 -4.63 1.53 -7.11
N ARG A 71 -3.88 0.76 -7.88
CA ARG A 71 -4.00 -0.70 -7.95
C ARG A 71 -2.64 -1.34 -8.21
N SER A 72 -2.53 -2.64 -8.08
CA SER A 72 -1.38 -3.39 -8.57
C SER A 72 -1.85 -4.51 -9.48
N SER A 73 -1.13 -4.73 -10.58
CA SER A 73 -1.34 -5.92 -11.41
C SER A 73 -0.92 -7.19 -10.66
N PRO A 74 -1.44 -8.37 -11.06
CA PRO A 74 -0.92 -9.64 -10.58
C PRO A 74 0.59 -9.74 -10.79
N ASP A 75 1.31 -10.21 -9.78
CA ASP A 75 2.74 -10.51 -9.89
C ASP A 75 2.91 -11.88 -10.55
N ARG A 76 3.53 -11.92 -11.72
CA ARG A 76 3.83 -13.16 -12.47
C ARG A 76 5.33 -13.44 -12.52
N SER A 77 6.12 -12.65 -11.83
CA SER A 77 7.57 -12.68 -11.90
C SER A 77 8.17 -13.66 -10.87
N ARG A 78 9.47 -13.91 -11.00
CA ARG A 78 10.27 -14.56 -9.94
C ARG A 78 11.00 -13.54 -9.06
N SER A 79 10.91 -12.24 -9.38
CA SER A 79 11.54 -11.17 -8.62
C SER A 79 10.61 -10.70 -7.50
N HIS A 80 11.18 -10.09 -6.47
CA HIS A 80 10.38 -9.57 -5.36
C HIS A 80 9.97 -8.13 -5.62
N ARG A 81 8.73 -7.76 -5.26
CA ARG A 81 8.25 -6.37 -5.23
C ARG A 81 8.05 -5.89 -3.78
N ARG A 82 9.16 -5.68 -3.05
CA ARG A 82 9.12 -5.19 -1.66
C ARG A 82 9.01 -3.67 -1.63
N ALA A 83 8.13 -3.15 -0.78
CA ALA A 83 8.00 -1.73 -0.53
C ALA A 83 7.56 -1.46 0.91
N VAL A 84 7.92 -0.28 1.42
CA VAL A 84 7.43 0.24 2.70
C VAL A 84 6.37 1.29 2.42
N PHE A 85 5.21 1.14 3.06
CA PHE A 85 4.14 2.13 3.01
C PHE A 85 4.04 2.86 4.34
N LEU A 86 4.04 4.19 4.27
CA LEU A 86 3.81 5.09 5.38
C LEU A 86 2.56 5.91 5.07
N SER A 87 1.67 6.08 6.04
CA SER A 87 0.48 6.91 5.89
C SER A 87 0.51 8.03 6.90
N TYR A 88 0.36 9.26 6.40
CA TYR A 88 0.37 10.49 7.17
C TYR A 88 -1.00 11.15 7.08
N ASN A 89 -1.49 11.61 8.22
CA ASN A 89 -2.71 12.39 8.34
C ASN A 89 -2.36 13.83 8.74
N ALA A 90 -3.30 14.76 8.64
CA ALA A 90 -3.04 16.15 9.01
C ALA A 90 -2.80 16.26 10.53
N SER A 91 -1.93 17.18 10.96
CA SER A 91 -1.61 17.34 12.39
C SER A 91 -2.83 17.74 13.23
N GLU A 92 -3.78 18.47 12.64
CA GLU A 92 -5.05 18.86 13.26
C GLU A 92 -5.96 17.67 13.60
N GLU A 93 -5.77 16.53 12.96
CA GLU A 93 -6.50 15.28 13.25
C GLU A 93 -5.86 14.49 14.41
N GLY A 94 -4.71 14.95 14.91
CA GLY A 94 -4.02 14.40 16.07
C GLY A 94 -3.22 13.13 15.77
N ASN A 95 -2.62 12.58 16.83
CA ASN A 95 -1.85 11.35 16.76
C ASN A 95 -2.78 10.13 16.85
N LEU A 96 -3.11 9.57 15.69
CA LEU A 96 -4.02 8.42 15.59
C LEU A 96 -3.29 7.08 15.46
N ARG A 97 -1.95 7.06 15.54
CA ARG A 97 -1.14 5.89 15.19
C ARG A 97 -1.52 4.65 16.00
N ASP A 98 -1.55 4.76 17.32
CA ASP A 98 -1.78 3.60 18.19
C ASP A 98 -3.23 3.11 18.09
N VAL A 99 -4.19 4.03 17.98
CA VAL A 99 -5.61 3.73 17.75
C VAL A 99 -5.78 2.99 16.42
N TYR A 100 -5.14 3.46 15.35
CA TYR A 100 -5.16 2.85 14.02
C TYR A 100 -4.60 1.42 14.05
N PHE A 101 -3.42 1.21 14.64
CA PHE A 101 -2.83 -0.13 14.69
C PHE A 101 -3.59 -1.09 15.62
N ALA A 102 -4.17 -0.60 16.72
CA ALA A 102 -5.06 -1.40 17.57
C ALA A 102 -6.30 -1.87 16.79
N TYR A 103 -6.92 -0.97 16.02
CA TYR A 103 -8.03 -1.30 15.14
C TYR A 103 -7.62 -2.32 14.06
N LYS A 104 -6.49 -2.08 13.37
CA LYS A 104 -5.99 -3.00 12.33
C LYS A 104 -5.68 -4.38 12.88
N ARG A 105 -5.09 -4.50 14.07
CA ARG A 105 -4.89 -5.81 14.73
C ARG A 105 -6.21 -6.49 15.07
N ARG A 106 -7.22 -5.75 15.53
CA ARG A 106 -8.55 -6.31 15.85
C ARG A 106 -9.24 -6.86 14.60
N VAL A 107 -9.22 -6.12 13.50
CA VAL A 107 -9.94 -6.45 12.25
C VAL A 107 -9.14 -7.40 11.36
N PHE A 108 -7.83 -7.22 11.28
CA PHE A 108 -6.89 -7.96 10.44
C PHE A 108 -5.80 -8.60 11.31
N ARG A 109 -6.19 -9.43 12.28
CA ARG A 109 -5.22 -10.19 13.11
C ARG A 109 -4.18 -10.83 12.23
N THR A 110 -2.91 -10.77 12.61
CA THR A 110 -1.88 -11.50 11.88
C THR A 110 -2.01 -13.00 12.12
N GLU A 111 -1.43 -13.84 11.25
CA GLU A 111 -1.46 -15.31 11.40
C GLU A 111 -0.94 -15.77 12.77
N VAL A 112 0.11 -15.10 13.27
CA VAL A 112 0.66 -15.27 14.62
C VAL A 112 -0.42 -15.05 15.69
N GLU A 113 -1.17 -13.94 15.58
CA GLU A 113 -2.20 -13.54 16.54
C GLU A 113 -3.48 -14.38 16.41
N ARG A 114 -3.65 -15.13 15.32
CA ARG A 114 -4.74 -16.10 15.14
C ARG A 114 -4.42 -17.48 15.74
N GLY A 115 -3.18 -17.73 16.18
CA GLY A 115 -2.74 -19.01 16.72
C GLY A 115 -2.38 -20.05 15.66
N ASP A 116 -2.30 -19.67 14.37
CA ASP A 116 -1.86 -20.54 13.29
C ASP A 116 -0.33 -20.52 13.20
N THR A 117 0.32 -21.17 14.16
CA THR A 117 1.78 -21.19 14.27
C THR A 117 2.46 -22.01 13.17
N ALA A 118 1.71 -22.88 12.48
CA ALA A 118 2.23 -23.69 11.39
C ALA A 118 2.59 -22.83 10.16
N ALA A 119 1.76 -21.83 9.84
CA ALA A 119 2.02 -20.88 8.75
C ALA A 119 3.26 -20.00 9.02
N VAL A 120 3.52 -19.65 10.30
CA VAL A 120 4.58 -18.71 10.69
C VAL A 120 5.92 -19.41 10.95
N ALA A 121 5.92 -20.70 11.27
CA ALA A 121 7.15 -21.46 11.60
C ALA A 121 8.22 -21.36 10.49
N GLY A 122 7.80 -21.36 9.22
CA GLY A 122 8.70 -21.24 8.06
C GLY A 122 9.21 -19.83 7.76
N TRP A 123 8.68 -18.79 8.42
CA TRP A 123 9.10 -17.39 8.24
C TRP A 123 10.20 -16.98 9.21
N ARG A 124 10.16 -17.47 10.46
CA ARG A 124 11.16 -17.15 11.49
C ARG A 124 12.56 -17.63 11.12
N SER A 125 12.66 -18.73 10.38
CA SER A 125 13.91 -19.25 9.83
C SER A 125 14.47 -18.43 8.66
N ARG A 126 13.68 -17.58 8.02
CA ARG A 126 14.06 -16.79 6.83
C ARG A 126 14.32 -15.30 7.09
N LEU A 127 13.86 -14.76 8.23
CA LEU A 127 13.79 -13.30 8.42
C LEU A 127 15.08 -12.58 8.90
N ALA A 128 16.18 -13.26 9.25
CA ALA A 128 17.32 -12.54 9.83
C ALA A 128 18.72 -13.17 9.70
N ARG A 129 18.94 -14.21 8.87
CA ARG A 129 20.29 -14.75 8.68
C ARG A 129 20.51 -15.16 7.25
N GLU A 130 20.99 -14.23 6.45
CA GLU A 130 22.04 -14.49 5.46
C GLU A 130 22.69 -13.15 5.09
N ARG A 131 23.79 -12.86 5.81
CA ARG A 131 24.88 -11.91 5.51
C ARG A 131 24.65 -10.42 5.81
N LEU A 132 25.04 -10.01 7.02
CA LEU A 132 26.14 -9.04 7.16
C LEU A 132 27.46 -9.77 6.88
#